data_AF-A0A2S9DN67-F1
#
_entry.id   AF-A0A2S9DN67-F1
#
_cell.length_a   1.000
_cell.length_b   1.000
_cell.length_c   1.000
_cell.angle_alpha   90.00
_cell.angle_beta   90.00
_cell.angle_gamma   90.00
#
_symmetry.space_group_name_H-M   'P 1'
#
loop_
_entity.id
_entity.type
_entity.pdbx_description
1 polymer ?
#
loop_
_entity_poly.entity_id
_entity_poly.type
_entity_poly.pdbx_seq_one_letter_code
_entity_poly.pdbx_strand_id
1 'polypeptide(L)'
;MTRIVTERDFRKPEFANADPADYEFREDGAVVRKDRWQTAVHQIRSLVGPKGREFEIADVITAVEKLTVSWSNADPDDFQEAPAFIDVKLSCGSVLKRLERFGDKYAWSFGSLEFVAVDFGADIVQWTESEVAP
;
A
#
# COMPACT_ATOMS: atom_id res chain seq x y z
N MET A 1 24.01 -22.75 5.00
CA MET A 1 24.58 -22.78 3.64
C MET A 1 23.44 -23.00 2.66
N THR A 2 23.16 -22.03 1.80
CA THR A 2 22.09 -22.11 0.80
C THR A 2 22.55 -23.02 -0.34
N ARG A 3 21.74 -24.03 -0.70
CA ARG A 3 22.03 -24.98 -1.78
C ARG A 3 22.11 -24.22 -3.12
N ILE A 4 23.09 -24.53 -3.96
CA ILE A 4 23.20 -23.96 -5.31
C ILE A 4 22.19 -24.65 -6.23
N VAL A 5 21.52 -23.88 -7.08
CA VAL A 5 20.61 -24.36 -8.11
C VAL A 5 21.40 -25.06 -9.21
N THR A 6 20.93 -26.24 -9.64
CA THR A 6 21.59 -27.05 -10.66
C THR A 6 20.64 -27.41 -11.79
N GLU A 7 21.16 -27.89 -12.92
CA GLU A 7 20.34 -28.41 -14.03
C GLU A 7 19.37 -29.51 -13.60
N ARG A 8 19.69 -30.27 -12.54
CA ARG A 8 18.78 -31.28 -11.99
C ARG A 8 17.48 -30.70 -11.45
N ASP A 9 17.50 -29.44 -11.03
CA ASP A 9 16.34 -28.71 -10.51
C ASP A 9 15.46 -28.18 -11.66
N PHE A 10 15.95 -28.21 -12.90
CA PHE A 10 15.33 -27.64 -14.12
C PHE A 10 14.66 -28.72 -14.99
N ARG A 11 14.41 -29.91 -14.44
CA ARG A 11 13.84 -31.06 -15.17
C ARG A 11 12.38 -30.89 -15.63
N LYS A 12 11.74 -29.77 -15.29
CA LYS A 12 10.38 -29.46 -15.76
C LYS A 12 10.44 -28.74 -17.12
N PRO A 13 9.44 -28.95 -18.00
CA PRO A 13 9.39 -28.29 -19.31
C PRO A 13 9.46 -26.76 -19.24
N GLU A 14 8.94 -26.15 -18.18
CA GLU A 14 8.93 -24.70 -17.95
C GLU A 14 10.34 -24.07 -17.79
N PHE A 15 11.37 -24.89 -17.55
CA PHE A 15 12.76 -24.44 -17.36
C PHE A 15 13.72 -24.94 -18.45
N ALA A 16 13.21 -25.51 -19.54
CA ALA A 16 14.00 -26.20 -20.55
C ALA A 16 15.12 -25.36 -21.22
N ASN A 17 14.97 -24.04 -21.25
CA ASN A 17 15.93 -23.10 -21.86
C ASN A 17 16.52 -22.10 -20.86
N ALA A 18 16.38 -22.35 -19.56
CA ALA A 18 16.80 -21.42 -18.52
C ALA A 18 18.18 -21.79 -17.98
N ASP A 19 19.06 -20.81 -17.77
CA ASP A 19 20.37 -21.01 -17.17
C ASP A 19 20.25 -21.10 -15.64
N PRO A 20 20.63 -22.21 -15.00
CA PRO A 20 20.63 -22.34 -13.54
C PRO A 20 21.37 -21.22 -12.79
N ALA A 21 22.39 -20.61 -13.42
CA ALA A 21 23.17 -19.52 -12.83
C ALA A 21 22.33 -18.26 -12.55
N ASP A 22 21.23 -18.07 -13.28
CA ASP A 22 20.31 -16.93 -13.11
C ASP A 22 19.31 -17.14 -11.96
N TYR A 23 19.33 -18.30 -11.29
CA TYR A 23 18.30 -18.69 -10.34
C TYR A 23 18.87 -19.05 -8.96
N GLU A 24 18.02 -18.95 -7.96
CA GLU A 24 18.31 -19.30 -6.57
C GLU A 24 17.10 -19.96 -5.91
N PHE A 25 17.35 -20.67 -4.80
CA PHE A 25 16.28 -21.15 -3.94
C PHE A 25 15.81 -20.04 -3.01
N ARG A 26 14.51 -19.78 -3.01
CA ARG A 26 13.84 -18.98 -1.97
C ARG A 26 13.67 -19.84 -0.71
N GLU A 27 13.40 -19.19 0.42
CA GLU A 27 13.19 -19.84 1.73
C GLU A 27 12.08 -20.90 1.73
N ASP A 28 11.08 -20.75 0.85
CA ASP A 28 9.99 -21.72 0.64
C ASP A 28 10.40 -22.92 -0.24
N GLY A 29 11.64 -22.97 -0.73
CA GLY A 29 12.16 -24.01 -1.61
C GLY A 29 11.85 -23.79 -3.09
N ALA A 30 11.20 -22.69 -3.47
CA ALA A 30 10.94 -22.37 -4.87
C ALA A 30 12.22 -21.93 -5.60
N VAL A 31 12.38 -22.39 -6.84
CA VAL A 31 13.44 -21.92 -7.74
C VAL A 31 12.96 -20.63 -8.39
N VAL A 32 13.66 -19.53 -8.10
CA VAL A 32 13.29 -18.19 -8.56
C VAL A 32 14.48 -17.49 -9.18
N ARG A 33 14.20 -16.59 -10.13
CA ARG A 33 15.21 -15.72 -10.73
C ARG A 33 15.88 -14.81 -9.69
N LYS A 34 17.19 -14.63 -9.78
CA LYS A 34 17.99 -13.74 -8.92
C LYS A 34 17.64 -12.26 -9.13
N ASP A 35 17.36 -11.86 -10.37
CA ASP A 35 17.04 -10.48 -10.76
C ASP A 35 15.58 -10.08 -10.48
N ARG A 36 14.75 -10.98 -9.90
CA ARG A 36 13.32 -10.74 -9.65
C ARG A 36 13.02 -9.42 -8.93
N TRP A 37 13.87 -9.03 -7.98
CA TRP A 37 13.68 -7.80 -7.22
C TRP A 37 13.95 -6.56 -8.08
N GLN A 38 14.97 -6.62 -8.93
CA GLN A 38 15.26 -5.56 -9.88
C GLN A 38 14.11 -5.42 -10.89
N THR A 39 13.64 -6.53 -11.48
CA THR A 39 12.49 -6.53 -12.39
C THR A 39 11.24 -5.95 -11.72
N ALA A 40 10.95 -6.33 -10.48
CA ALA A 40 9.80 -5.82 -9.74
C ALA A 40 9.89 -4.31 -9.51
N VAL A 41 11.06 -3.78 -9.13
CA VAL A 41 11.24 -2.33 -8.97
C VAL A 41 11.06 -1.60 -10.31
N HIS A 42 11.58 -2.13 -11.42
CA HIS A 42 11.34 -1.55 -12.75
C HIS A 42 9.86 -1.52 -13.13
N GLN A 43 9.11 -2.57 -12.80
CA GLN A 43 7.67 -2.65 -13.04
C GLN A 43 6.90 -1.62 -12.21
N ILE A 44 7.16 -1.55 -10.90
CA ILE A 44 6.54 -0.54 -10.01
C ILE A 44 6.85 0.86 -10.54
N ARG A 45 8.11 1.13 -10.87
CA ARG A 45 8.53 2.40 -11.45
C ARG A 45 7.78 2.73 -12.75
N SER A 46 7.54 1.76 -13.62
CA SER A 46 6.75 1.97 -14.84
C SER A 46 5.30 2.36 -14.55
N LEU A 47 4.74 1.93 -13.42
CA LEU A 47 3.37 2.23 -13.02
C LEU A 47 3.26 3.59 -12.34
N VAL A 48 4.17 3.89 -11.41
CA VAL A 48 4.00 5.02 -10.47
C VAL A 48 5.17 5.99 -10.45
N GLY A 49 6.34 5.58 -10.94
CA GLY A 49 7.59 6.31 -10.79
C GLY A 49 7.87 7.36 -11.88
N PRO A 50 9.05 8.01 -11.82
CA PRO A 50 9.45 9.05 -12.75
C PRO A 50 9.66 8.51 -14.18
N LYS A 51 9.27 9.31 -15.17
CA LYS A 51 9.46 9.01 -16.60
C LYS A 51 10.87 9.43 -17.04
N GLY A 52 11.71 8.45 -17.40
CA GLY A 52 13.08 8.69 -17.84
C GLY A 52 13.82 7.39 -18.19
N ARG A 53 15.07 7.48 -18.65
CA ARG A 53 15.90 6.28 -18.88
C ARG A 53 16.56 5.79 -17.59
N GLU A 54 17.00 6.72 -16.75
CA GLU A 54 17.65 6.46 -15.46
C GLU A 54 16.70 6.88 -14.31
N PHE A 55 16.86 6.26 -13.14
CA PHE A 55 16.10 6.58 -11.93
C PHE A 55 16.82 6.02 -10.70
N GLU A 56 16.59 6.65 -9.55
CA GLU A 56 17.01 6.12 -8.26
C GLU A 56 15.83 5.41 -7.57
N ILE A 57 16.12 4.38 -6.77
CA ILE A 57 15.08 3.64 -6.03
C ILE A 57 14.31 4.59 -5.09
N ALA A 58 14.99 5.58 -4.51
CA ALA A 58 14.38 6.59 -3.65
C ALA A 58 13.27 7.38 -4.35
N ASP A 59 13.41 7.65 -5.67
CA ASP A 59 12.39 8.34 -6.45
C ASP A 59 11.12 7.48 -6.60
N VAL A 60 11.30 6.17 -6.75
CA VAL A 60 10.20 5.20 -6.83
C VAL A 60 9.48 5.12 -5.49
N ILE A 61 10.21 5.07 -4.38
CA ILE A 61 9.63 5.07 -3.03
C ILE A 61 8.82 6.36 -2.81
N THR A 62 9.40 7.52 -3.11
CA THR A 62 8.72 8.81 -2.99
C THR A 62 7.44 8.85 -3.84
N ALA A 63 7.49 8.28 -5.04
CA ALA A 63 6.31 8.21 -5.90
C ALA A 63 5.22 7.27 -5.35
N VAL A 64 5.61 6.14 -4.73
CA VAL A 64 4.68 5.26 -4.01
C VAL A 64 4.08 5.98 -2.79
N GLU A 65 4.89 6.69 -2.01
CA GLU A 65 4.43 7.47 -0.85
C GLU A 65 3.43 8.56 -1.25
N LYS A 66 3.61 9.19 -2.42
CA LYS A 66 2.63 10.15 -2.96
C LYS A 66 1.28 9.53 -3.32
N LEU A 67 1.25 8.23 -3.60
CA LEU A 67 -0.01 7.49 -3.78
C LEU A 67 -0.61 7.05 -2.45
N THR A 68 0.16 7.06 -1.37
CA THR A 68 -0.40 6.84 -0.03
C THR A 68 -1.07 8.12 0.44
N VAL A 69 -2.31 7.97 0.91
CA VAL A 69 -3.05 9.08 1.48
C VAL A 69 -2.32 9.58 2.73
N SER A 70 -2.12 10.89 2.84
CA SER A 70 -1.49 11.50 4.02
C SER A 70 -2.49 11.49 5.17
N TRP A 71 -2.33 10.51 6.07
CA TRP A 71 -3.15 10.37 7.26
C TRP A 71 -2.70 11.34 8.36
N SER A 72 -3.59 12.25 8.76
CA SER A 72 -3.44 13.06 9.97
C SER A 72 -3.75 12.21 11.20
N ASN A 73 -3.06 12.47 12.32
CA ASN A 73 -3.50 11.92 13.61
C ASN A 73 -4.87 12.49 13.93
N ALA A 74 -5.74 11.70 14.56
CA ALA A 74 -7.06 12.19 14.95
C ALA A 74 -7.00 12.82 16.34
N ASP A 75 -7.10 14.14 16.39
CA ASP A 75 -7.34 14.91 17.61
C ASP A 75 -8.84 15.26 17.71
N PRO A 76 -9.48 15.20 18.90
CA PRO A 76 -10.82 15.75 19.10
C PRO A 76 -11.03 17.16 18.55
N ASP A 77 -10.00 18.02 18.57
CA ASP A 77 -10.07 19.38 18.06
C ASP A 77 -10.16 19.42 16.52
N ASP A 78 -9.58 18.43 15.83
CA ASP A 78 -9.66 18.32 14.36
C ASP A 78 -11.10 18.14 13.88
N PHE A 79 -11.96 17.54 14.71
CA PHE A 79 -13.36 17.27 14.36
C PHE A 79 -14.10 18.53 13.91
N GLN A 80 -13.77 19.68 14.51
CA GLN A 80 -14.45 20.94 14.20
C GLN A 80 -14.06 21.43 12.79
N GLU A 81 -12.79 21.30 12.42
CA GLU A 81 -12.19 21.78 11.17
C GLU A 81 -12.20 20.73 10.05
N ALA A 82 -12.58 19.49 10.35
CA ALA A 82 -12.58 18.39 9.40
C ALA A 82 -13.55 18.64 8.22
N PRO A 83 -13.15 18.25 6.99
CA PRO A 83 -13.88 18.51 5.76
C PRO A 83 -15.17 17.69 5.65
N ALA A 84 -16.01 18.00 4.66
CA ALA A 84 -17.33 17.36 4.51
C ALA A 84 -17.27 15.84 4.29
N PHE A 85 -16.18 15.33 3.68
CA PHE A 85 -15.94 13.92 3.48
C PHE A 85 -14.56 13.52 3.99
N ILE A 86 -14.52 12.49 4.84
CA ILE A 86 -13.27 11.96 5.39
C ILE A 86 -13.17 10.45 5.25
N ASP A 87 -11.95 9.96 5.10
CA ASP A 87 -11.59 8.58 5.39
C ASP A 87 -11.00 8.54 6.80
N VAL A 88 -11.41 7.55 7.59
CA VAL A 88 -10.91 7.36 8.96
C VAL A 88 -10.28 5.98 9.11
N LYS A 89 -9.26 5.91 9.94
CA LYS A 89 -8.62 4.66 10.36
C LYS A 89 -8.92 4.42 11.83
N LEU A 90 -9.49 3.26 12.11
CA LEU A 90 -9.84 2.87 13.47
C LEU A 90 -8.66 2.21 14.19
N SER A 91 -8.75 2.15 15.52
CA SER A 91 -7.75 1.56 16.41
C SER A 91 -7.50 0.08 16.11
N CYS A 92 -8.53 -0.63 15.61
CA CYS A 92 -8.44 -2.01 15.17
C CYS A 92 -7.75 -2.21 13.80
N GLY A 93 -7.32 -1.13 13.14
CA GLY A 93 -6.66 -1.15 11.83
C GLY A 93 -7.60 -1.11 10.63
N SER A 94 -8.91 -1.17 10.85
CA SER A 94 -9.91 -1.00 9.78
C SER A 94 -9.90 0.42 9.23
N VAL A 95 -10.11 0.57 7.92
CA VAL A 95 -10.25 1.88 7.26
C VAL A 95 -11.68 2.03 6.74
N LEU A 96 -12.39 3.04 7.24
CA LEU A 96 -13.71 3.41 6.77
C LEU A 96 -13.57 4.61 5.84
N LYS A 97 -14.07 4.47 4.62
CA LYS A 97 -13.90 5.50 3.58
C LYS A 97 -15.17 6.30 3.38
N ARG A 98 -15.01 7.57 3.01
CA ARG A 98 -16.10 8.43 2.53
C ARG A 98 -17.22 8.59 3.55
N LEU A 99 -16.86 8.82 4.81
CA LEU A 99 -17.82 9.26 5.82
C LEU A 99 -18.21 10.70 5.51
N GLU A 100 -19.51 10.99 5.57
CA GLU A 100 -20.08 12.31 5.30
C GLU A 100 -20.41 13.02 6.60
N ARG A 101 -20.14 14.33 6.63
CA ARG A 101 -20.46 15.19 7.77
C ARG A 101 -21.96 15.51 7.82
N PHE A 102 -22.61 15.15 8.91
CA PHE A 102 -23.98 15.49 9.25
C PHE A 102 -24.02 16.36 10.52
N GLY A 103 -23.64 17.64 10.39
CA GLY A 103 -23.58 18.55 11.54
C GLY A 103 -22.45 18.18 12.51
N ASP A 104 -22.82 17.59 13.65
CA ASP A 104 -21.93 17.22 14.75
C ASP A 104 -21.49 15.75 14.72
N LYS A 105 -21.66 15.06 13.58
CA LYS A 105 -21.22 13.68 13.38
C LYS A 105 -20.74 13.39 11.97
N TYR A 106 -19.99 12.31 11.82
CA TYR A 106 -19.63 11.66 10.56
C TYR A 106 -20.31 10.29 10.45
N ALA A 107 -20.96 10.02 9.32
CA ALA A 107 -21.62 8.75 9.07
C ALA A 107 -21.73 8.46 7.57
N TRP A 108 -22.13 7.25 7.20
CA TRP A 108 -22.65 7.00 5.85
C TRP A 108 -24.15 7.27 5.82
N SER A 109 -24.63 7.86 4.72
CA SER A 109 -26.07 8.09 4.49
C SER A 109 -26.92 6.81 4.51
N PHE A 110 -26.30 5.64 4.36
CA PHE A 110 -26.94 4.32 4.36
C PHE A 110 -26.48 3.41 5.53
N GLY A 111 -25.60 3.90 6.41
CA GLY A 111 -25.02 3.13 7.51
C GLY A 111 -25.64 3.45 8.88
N SER A 112 -25.42 2.58 9.86
CA SER A 112 -25.80 2.81 11.26
C SER A 112 -24.64 3.23 12.17
N LEU A 113 -23.42 3.31 11.62
CA LEU A 113 -22.24 3.75 12.36
C LEU A 113 -22.13 5.26 12.25
N GLU A 114 -21.99 5.90 13.40
CA GLU A 114 -21.86 7.34 13.55
C GLU A 114 -20.64 7.62 14.43
N PHE A 115 -19.87 8.64 14.05
CA PHE A 115 -18.68 9.08 14.76
C PHE A 115 -18.81 10.55 15.12
N VAL A 116 -18.55 10.88 16.37
CA VAL A 116 -18.59 12.24 16.92
C VAL A 116 -17.21 12.64 17.42
N ALA A 117 -17.06 13.88 17.89
CA ALA A 117 -15.76 14.42 18.33
C ALA A 117 -15.03 13.53 19.36
N VAL A 118 -15.76 12.83 20.24
CA VAL A 118 -15.14 11.95 21.26
C VAL A 118 -14.51 10.68 20.68
N ASP A 119 -14.87 10.31 19.45
CA ASP A 119 -14.31 9.14 18.78
C ASP A 119 -12.94 9.45 18.16
N PHE A 120 -12.65 10.72 17.89
CA PHE A 120 -11.34 11.18 17.41
C PHE A 120 -10.32 11.11 18.55
N GLY A 121 -9.20 10.45 18.32
CA GLY A 121 -8.19 10.17 19.34
C GLY A 121 -8.57 9.04 20.30
N ALA A 122 -9.77 8.47 20.16
CA ALA A 122 -10.21 7.27 20.88
C ALA A 122 -10.20 6.06 19.94
N ASP A 123 -11.32 5.78 19.26
CA ASP A 123 -11.38 4.68 18.28
C ASP A 123 -10.87 5.12 16.91
N ILE A 124 -11.11 6.35 16.49
CA ILE A 124 -10.49 6.92 15.29
C ILE A 124 -9.09 7.38 15.68
N VAL A 125 -8.06 6.75 15.11
CA VAL A 125 -6.65 7.08 15.40
C VAL A 125 -6.03 7.98 14.34
N GLN A 126 -6.51 7.90 13.10
CA GLN A 126 -6.06 8.74 12.01
C GLN A 126 -7.21 9.08 11.07
N TRP A 127 -7.14 10.22 10.40
CA TRP A 127 -8.11 10.63 9.38
C TRP A 127 -7.42 11.34 8.21
N THR A 128 -8.13 11.46 7.11
CA THR A 128 -7.70 12.22 5.93
C THR A 128 -8.94 12.68 5.16
N GLU A 129 -8.82 13.76 4.41
CA GLU A 129 -9.85 14.16 3.45
C GLU A 129 -10.06 13.02 2.42
N SER A 130 -11.32 12.68 2.16
CA SER A 130 -11.65 11.71 1.11
C SER A 130 -11.46 12.36 -0.26
N GLU A 131 -10.82 11.66 -1.19
CA GLU A 131 -10.82 12.09 -2.59
C GLU A 131 -12.26 12.16 -3.12
N VAL A 132 -12.64 13.34 -3.62
CA VAL A 132 -13.90 13.52 -4.34
C VAL A 132 -13.77 12.75 -5.66
N ALA A 133 -14.43 11.60 -5.76
CA ALA A 133 -14.53 10.91 -7.04
C ALA A 133 -15.17 11.86 -8.08
N PRO A 134 -14.59 11.99 -9.29
CA PRO A 134 -15.11 12.85 -10.34
C PRO A 134 -16.51 12.45 -10.81
#